data_AF-A0A1W9VX94-F1
#
_entry.id   AF-A0A1W9VX94-F1
#
_cell.length_a   1.000
_cell.length_b   1.000
_cell.length_c   1.000
_cell.angle_alpha   90.00
_cell.angle_beta   90.00
_cell.angle_gamma   90.00
#
_symmetry.space_group_name_H-M   'P 1'
#
loop_
_entity.id
_entity.type
_entity.pdbx_description
1 polymer ?
#
loop_
_entity_poly.entity_id
_entity_poly.type
_entity_poly.pdbx_seq_one_letter_code
_entity_poly.pdbx_strand_id
1 'polypeptide(L)'
;MKKLLSFTASDNLLKQIGDGWNDLNKILQKYQLDGIETMTGGFYKPENIEIVKPIGHHLLYFPSWLHMWLEDEVELIKEFESLENAVEVYGGWGRQRLIDFYREEFLDSIKMGSEYMVF
;
A
#
# COMPACT_ATOMS: atom_id res chain seq x y z
N MET A 1 10.88 19.39 -11.13
CA MET A 1 10.32 18.73 -9.93
C MET A 1 9.03 18.05 -10.34
N LYS A 2 8.87 16.77 -10.05
CA LYS A 2 7.66 16.01 -10.42
C LYS A 2 6.50 16.38 -9.49
N LYS A 3 5.28 16.46 -10.02
CA LYS A 3 4.03 16.68 -9.30
C LYS A 3 3.23 15.39 -9.33
N LEU A 4 3.06 14.75 -8.17
CA LEU A 4 2.43 13.43 -8.08
C LEU A 4 1.13 13.52 -7.30
N LEU A 5 0.17 12.67 -7.65
CA LEU A 5 -1.00 12.42 -6.83
C LEU A 5 -0.72 11.24 -5.89
N SER A 6 -0.95 11.43 -4.59
CA SER A 6 -1.01 10.29 -3.66
C SER A 6 -2.32 9.54 -3.90
N PHE A 7 -2.24 8.24 -4.22
CA PHE A 7 -3.40 7.45 -4.62
C PHE A 7 -3.32 6.00 -4.14
N THR A 8 -4.27 5.55 -3.34
CA THR A 8 -4.38 4.15 -2.94
C THR A 8 -5.00 3.31 -4.05
N ALA A 9 -4.23 2.40 -4.64
CA ALA A 9 -4.71 1.49 -5.67
C ALA A 9 -5.72 0.49 -5.05
N SER A 10 -6.99 0.64 -5.39
CA SER A 10 -8.05 -0.26 -4.94
C SER A 10 -9.28 -0.13 -5.86
N ASP A 11 -9.99 -1.24 -6.07
CA ASP A 11 -11.20 -1.26 -6.90
C ASP A 11 -12.28 -0.32 -6.35
N ASN A 12 -12.37 -0.20 -5.02
CA ASN A 12 -13.31 0.71 -4.36
C ASN A 12 -13.05 2.17 -4.71
N LEU A 13 -11.79 2.61 -4.71
CA LEU A 13 -11.46 4.00 -5.06
C LEU A 13 -11.58 4.23 -6.56
N LEU A 14 -11.14 3.26 -7.38
CA LEU A 14 -11.31 3.29 -8.85
C LEU A 14 -12.79 3.42 -9.25
N LYS A 15 -13.70 2.76 -8.53
CA LYS A 15 -15.14 2.89 -8.75
C LYS A 15 -15.69 4.27 -8.37
N GLN A 16 -15.13 4.93 -7.36
CA GLN A 16 -15.57 6.26 -6.93
C GLN A 16 -15.15 7.36 -7.92
N ILE A 17 -14.04 7.18 -8.63
CA ILE A 17 -13.54 8.14 -9.62
C ILE A 17 -14.19 7.98 -11.01
N GLY A 18 -14.88 6.87 -11.27
CA GLY A 18 -15.62 6.61 -12.50
C GLY A 18 -15.16 5.34 -13.20
N ASP A 19 -14.69 5.46 -14.44
CA ASP A 19 -14.17 4.38 -15.29
C ASP A 19 -12.73 3.98 -14.89
N GLY A 20 -12.49 3.81 -13.59
CA GLY A 20 -11.24 3.34 -13.00
C GLY A 20 -9.99 4.09 -13.51
N TRP A 21 -9.02 3.32 -14.00
CA TRP A 21 -7.70 3.83 -14.42
C TRP A 21 -7.78 4.86 -15.55
N ASN A 22 -8.79 4.78 -16.43
CA ASN A 22 -8.99 5.75 -17.51
C ASN A 22 -9.32 7.14 -16.95
N ASP A 23 -10.23 7.21 -15.99
CA ASP A 23 -10.63 8.47 -15.38
C ASP A 23 -9.53 9.02 -14.46
N LEU A 24 -8.75 8.15 -13.80
CA LEU A 24 -7.54 8.58 -13.11
C LEU A 24 -6.56 9.25 -14.07
N ASN A 25 -6.28 8.66 -15.23
CA ASN A 25 -5.39 9.24 -16.22
C ASN A 25 -5.89 10.61 -16.73
N LYS A 26 -7.20 10.76 -16.95
CA LYS A 26 -7.81 12.06 -17.30
C LYS A 26 -7.62 13.10 -16.20
N ILE A 27 -7.73 12.71 -14.92
CA ILE A 27 -7.45 13.59 -13.78
C ILE A 27 -6.00 14.04 -13.81
N LEU A 28 -5.04 13.12 -13.98
CA LEU A 28 -3.62 13.47 -14.04
C LEU A 28 -3.33 14.46 -15.17
N GLN A 29 -3.88 14.22 -16.36
CA GLN A 29 -3.73 15.13 -17.51
C GLN A 29 -4.35 16.50 -17.24
N LYS A 30 -5.57 16.55 -16.71
CA LYS A 30 -6.30 17.80 -16.41
C LYS A 30 -5.52 18.69 -15.45
N TYR A 31 -4.87 18.11 -14.44
CA TYR A 31 -4.10 18.84 -13.43
C TYR A 31 -2.59 18.90 -13.72
N GLN A 32 -2.17 18.39 -14.88
CA GLN A 32 -0.78 18.36 -15.33
C GLN A 32 0.14 17.70 -14.28
N LEU A 33 -0.30 16.56 -13.75
CA LEU A 33 0.46 15.73 -12.82
C LEU A 33 1.28 14.70 -13.61
N ASP A 34 2.48 14.41 -13.13
CA ASP A 34 3.44 13.53 -13.80
C ASP A 34 3.13 12.03 -13.59
N GLY A 35 2.31 11.71 -12.58
CA GLY A 35 1.95 10.33 -12.24
C GLY A 35 1.40 10.22 -10.83
N ILE A 36 1.47 9.01 -10.28
CA ILE A 36 1.03 8.71 -8.92
C ILE A 36 2.19 8.28 -8.03
N GLU A 37 2.09 8.63 -6.75
CA GLU A 37 2.69 7.86 -5.67
C GLU A 37 1.58 6.95 -5.13
N THR A 38 1.76 5.64 -5.23
CA THR A 38 0.68 4.69 -4.96
C THR A 38 0.97 3.82 -3.76
N MET A 39 -0.09 3.50 -3.02
CA MET A 39 -0.11 2.48 -1.98
C MET A 39 -1.01 1.35 -2.46
N THR A 40 -0.50 0.11 -2.43
CA THR A 40 -1.26 -1.10 -2.78
C THR A 40 -1.91 -1.74 -1.54
N GLY A 41 -1.41 -1.39 -0.36
CA GLY A 41 -1.77 -1.99 0.92
C GLY A 41 -1.37 -3.46 1.04
N GLY A 42 -0.47 -3.96 0.19
CA GLY A 42 -0.15 -5.40 0.11
C GLY A 42 -1.29 -6.29 -0.41
N PHE A 43 -2.41 -5.70 -0.85
CA PHE A 43 -3.58 -6.44 -1.35
C PHE A 43 -3.85 -6.20 -2.84
N TYR A 44 -3.29 -5.13 -3.40
CA TYR A 44 -3.38 -4.81 -4.82
C TYR A 44 -2.08 -5.20 -5.53
N LYS A 45 -2.17 -6.03 -6.57
CA LYS A 45 -0.96 -6.48 -7.28
C LYS A 45 -0.48 -5.41 -8.28
N PRO A 46 0.83 -5.25 -8.49
CA PRO A 46 1.37 -4.35 -9.53
C PRO A 46 0.74 -4.54 -10.91
N GLU A 47 0.52 -5.80 -11.31
CA GLU A 47 -0.13 -6.15 -12.58
C GLU A 47 -1.58 -5.64 -12.73
N ASN A 48 -2.25 -5.25 -11.64
CA ASN A 48 -3.60 -4.68 -11.71
C ASN A 48 -3.57 -3.16 -11.98
N ILE A 49 -2.41 -2.51 -11.89
CA ILE A 49 -2.25 -1.08 -12.16
C ILE A 49 -2.03 -0.90 -13.65
N GLU A 50 -3.04 -0.36 -14.32
CA GLU A 50 -3.03 -0.15 -15.76
C GLU A 50 -3.01 1.34 -16.10
N ILE A 51 -2.54 1.67 -17.31
CA ILE A 51 -2.60 3.00 -17.95
C ILE A 51 -1.72 4.07 -17.30
N VAL A 52 -1.73 4.17 -15.97
CA VAL A 52 -0.98 5.15 -15.19
C VAL A 52 0.31 4.52 -14.71
N LYS A 53 1.43 5.22 -14.88
CA LYS A 53 2.73 4.79 -14.34
C LYS A 53 2.87 5.22 -12.87
N PRO A 54 3.06 4.28 -11.92
CA PRO A 54 3.53 4.63 -10.58
C PRO A 54 4.94 5.20 -10.65
N ILE A 55 5.16 6.34 -9.99
CA ILE A 55 6.48 6.97 -9.87
C ILE A 55 7.03 6.71 -8.46
N GLY A 56 6.19 6.78 -7.43
CA GLY A 56 6.53 6.40 -6.06
C GLY A 56 5.71 5.20 -5.58
N HIS A 57 6.29 4.37 -4.72
CA HIS A 57 5.57 3.37 -3.95
C HIS A 57 5.53 3.79 -2.47
N HIS A 58 4.35 4.12 -1.96
CA HIS A 58 4.13 4.35 -0.55
C HIS A 58 3.86 3.01 0.14
N LEU A 59 4.80 2.59 0.99
CA LEU A 59 4.72 1.34 1.73
C LEU A 59 3.62 1.42 2.79
N LEU A 60 2.97 0.30 3.08
CA LEU A 60 2.01 0.26 4.17
C LEU A 60 2.71 0.43 5.53
N TYR A 61 2.12 1.26 6.38
CA TYR A 61 2.58 1.48 7.75
C TYR A 61 1.70 0.73 8.76
N PHE A 62 2.33 -0.05 9.63
CA PHE A 62 1.67 -0.71 10.77
C PHE A 62 1.95 0.06 12.07
N PRO A 63 0.94 0.69 12.70
CA PRO A 63 1.16 1.54 13.87
C PRO A 63 1.70 0.77 15.09
N SER A 64 1.27 -0.47 15.29
CA SER A 64 1.65 -1.35 16.40
C SER A 64 2.77 -2.33 16.05
N TRP A 65 3.57 -2.01 15.01
CA TRP A 65 4.60 -2.91 14.47
C TRP A 65 5.59 -3.40 15.54
N LEU A 66 5.86 -2.59 16.58
CA LEU A 66 6.80 -2.95 17.63
C LEU A 66 6.29 -4.12 18.48
N HIS A 67 5.00 -4.12 18.84
CA HIS A 67 4.41 -5.23 19.59
C HIS A 67 4.41 -6.50 18.73
N MET A 68 4.14 -6.38 17.43
CA MET A 68 4.25 -7.49 16.49
C MET A 68 5.70 -8.00 16.32
N TRP A 69 6.67 -7.09 16.31
CA TRP A 69 8.09 -7.41 16.18
C TRP A 69 8.66 -8.11 17.42
N LEU A 70 8.19 -7.73 18.60
CA LEU A 70 8.54 -8.34 19.88
C LEU A 70 7.69 -9.57 20.20
N GLU A 71 6.63 -9.82 19.41
CA GLU A 71 5.65 -10.89 19.62
C GLU A 71 4.96 -10.75 20.98
N ASP A 72 4.65 -9.50 21.35
CA ASP A 72 3.98 -9.13 22.60
C ASP A 72 2.45 -9.23 22.45
N GLU A 73 1.95 -10.45 22.62
CA GLU A 73 0.51 -10.75 22.54
C GLU A 73 -0.31 -9.94 23.55
N VAL A 74 0.25 -9.60 24.71
CA VAL A 74 -0.49 -8.89 25.76
C VAL A 74 -0.85 -7.47 25.31
N GLU A 75 0.10 -6.74 24.74
CA GLU A 75 -0.17 -5.39 24.23
C GLU A 75 -1.03 -5.41 22.96
N LEU A 76 -0.84 -6.40 22.09
CA LEU A 76 -1.68 -6.53 20.89
C LEU A 76 -3.14 -6.85 21.25
N ILE A 77 -3.39 -7.72 22.22
CA ILE A 77 -4.76 -8.00 22.70
C ILE A 77 -5.38 -6.75 23.32
N LYS A 78 -4.60 -5.91 24.02
CA LYS A 78 -5.12 -4.64 24.57
C LYS A 78 -5.55 -3.67 23.47
N GLU A 79 -4.82 -3.62 22.36
CA GLU A 79 -5.09 -2.70 21.25
C GLU A 79 -6.17 -3.20 20.29
N PHE A 80 -6.15 -4.50 19.96
CA PHE A 80 -7.01 -5.12 18.94
C PHE A 80 -8.16 -5.94 19.52
N GLU A 81 -8.34 -5.97 20.85
CA GLU A 81 -9.32 -6.77 21.61
C GLU A 81 -9.09 -8.30 21.59
N SER A 82 -8.37 -8.81 20.59
CA SER A 82 -7.94 -10.20 20.47
C SER A 82 -6.68 -10.32 19.61
N LEU A 83 -5.98 -11.44 19.74
CA LEU A 83 -4.83 -11.75 18.89
C LEU A 83 -5.29 -12.03 17.45
N GLU A 84 -6.45 -12.64 17.29
CA GLU A 84 -7.05 -12.95 15.99
C GLU A 84 -7.30 -11.67 15.18
N ASN A 85 -7.85 -10.63 15.81
CA ASN A 85 -8.07 -9.34 15.16
C ASN A 85 -6.75 -8.68 14.73
N ALA A 86 -5.71 -8.76 15.57
CA ALA A 86 -4.38 -8.27 15.21
C ALA A 86 -3.82 -9.04 14.00
N VAL A 87 -3.93 -10.37 14.00
CA VAL A 87 -3.47 -11.22 12.89
C VAL A 87 -4.23 -10.92 11.59
N GLU A 88 -5.53 -10.64 11.67
CA GLU A 88 -6.34 -10.24 10.51
C GLU A 88 -5.84 -8.92 9.91
N VAL A 89 -5.59 -7.91 10.75
CA VAL A 89 -5.07 -6.59 10.30
C VAL A 89 -3.69 -6.70 9.66
N TYR A 90 -2.79 -7.52 10.23
CA TYR A 90 -1.42 -7.69 9.71
C TYR A 90 -1.32 -8.76 8.61
N GLY A 91 -2.39 -9.52 8.36
CA GLY A 91 -2.40 -10.66 7.44
C GLY A 91 -1.44 -11.79 7.84
N GLY A 92 -1.19 -11.99 9.14
CA GLY A 92 -0.29 -13.00 9.67
C GLY A 92 0.24 -12.66 11.07
N TRP A 93 1.09 -13.52 11.65
CA TRP A 93 1.60 -13.39 13.01
C TRP A 93 3.12 -13.22 13.09
N GLY A 94 3.56 -12.41 14.05
CA GLY A 94 4.93 -12.33 14.54
C GLY A 94 5.92 -11.56 13.68
N ARG A 95 7.18 -11.59 14.10
CA ARG A 95 8.26 -10.82 13.46
C ARG A 95 8.46 -11.20 11.99
N GLN A 96 8.42 -12.50 11.71
CA GLN A 96 8.69 -13.02 10.37
C GLN A 96 7.66 -12.49 9.36
N ARG A 97 6.39 -12.35 9.78
CA ARG A 97 5.35 -11.78 8.93
C ARG A 97 5.67 -10.35 8.49
N LEU A 98 6.14 -9.49 9.39
CA LEU A 98 6.54 -8.12 9.05
C LEU A 98 7.67 -8.09 8.03
N ILE A 99 8.69 -8.95 8.22
CA ILE A 99 9.83 -9.05 7.30
C ILE A 99 9.37 -9.49 5.91
N ASP A 100 8.49 -10.50 5.86
CA ASP A 100 8.00 -11.03 4.59
C ASP A 100 7.10 -10.02 3.87
N PHE A 101 6.23 -9.32 4.62
CA PHE A 101 5.39 -8.24 4.08
C PHE A 101 6.22 -7.14 3.39
N TYR A 102 7.23 -6.59 4.08
CA TYR A 102 8.04 -5.53 3.48
C TYR A 102 8.93 -6.03 2.34
N ARG A 103 9.30 -7.32 2.34
CA ARG A 103 9.97 -7.93 1.18
C ARG A 103 9.03 -7.99 -0.03
N GLU A 104 7.77 -8.35 0.17
CA GLU A 104 6.74 -8.37 -0.88
C GLU A 104 6.52 -6.96 -1.45
N GLU A 105 6.33 -5.96 -0.59
CA GLU A 105 6.17 -4.56 -1.00
C GLU A 105 7.38 -4.04 -1.79
N PHE A 106 8.59 -4.43 -1.39
CA PHE A 106 9.81 -4.09 -2.12
C PHE A 106 9.85 -4.74 -3.51
N LEU A 107 9.50 -6.02 -3.63
CA LEU A 107 9.41 -6.70 -4.91
C LEU A 107 8.34 -6.09 -5.81
N ASP A 108 7.22 -5.68 -5.23
CA ASP A 108 6.15 -5.01 -5.95
C ASP A 108 6.55 -3.61 -6.43
N SER A 109 7.34 -2.87 -5.65
CA SER A 109 7.94 -1.60 -6.10
C SER A 109 8.81 -1.77 -7.35
N ILE A 110 9.57 -2.87 -7.43
CA ILE A 110 10.41 -3.19 -8.58
C ILE A 110 9.54 -3.52 -9.80
N LYS A 111 8.49 -4.34 -9.62
CA LYS A 111 7.57 -4.70 -10.71
C LYS A 111 6.83 -3.48 -11.27
N MET A 112 6.43 -2.55 -10.40
CA MET A 112 5.80 -1.29 -10.81
C MET A 112 6.76 -0.34 -11.54
N GLY A 113 8.07 -0.56 -11.42
CA GLY A 113 9.09 0.35 -11.93
C GLY A 113 9.10 1.69 -11.18
N SER A 114 8.73 1.67 -9.90
CA SER A 114 8.76 2.85 -9.02
C SER A 114 10.19 3.37 -8.90
N GLU A 115 10.34 4.69 -8.90
CA GLU A 115 11.63 5.35 -8.82
C GLU A 115 12.10 5.56 -7.37
N TYR A 116 11.16 5.52 -6.42
CA TYR A 116 11.43 5.61 -4.99
C TYR A 116 10.35 4.91 -4.17
N MET A 117 10.67 4.66 -2.90
CA MET A 117 9.71 4.19 -1.88
C MET A 117 9.66 5.17 -0.71
N VAL A 118 8.52 5.26 -0.04
CA VAL A 118 8.29 6.14 1.12
C VAL A 118 7.40 5.45 2.17
N PHE A 119 7.50 5.89 3.42
CA PHE A 119 6.67 5.49 4.56
C PHE A 119 5.78 6.64 5.01
#